data_AF-A0A1V4ACS7-F1
#
_entry.id   AF-A0A1V4ACS7-F1
#
_cell.length_a   1.000
_cell.length_b   1.000
_cell.length_c   1.000
_cell.angle_alpha   90.00
_cell.angle_beta   90.00
_cell.angle_gamma   90.00
#
_symmetry.space_group_name_H-M   'P 1'
#
loop_
_entity.id
_entity.type
_entity.pdbx_description
1 polymer ?
#
loop_
_entity_poly.entity_id
_entity_poly.type
_entity_poly.pdbx_seq_one_letter_code
_entity_poly.pdbx_strand_id
1 'polypeptide(L)'
;MRINYVDRGPSPLDSGKPGASADRDSTFGWWGAFSIQKFVNQSPLSHTHADATGWLAYLQQFYDRNFWFADGGAQVWAYEETNDNYQDRYGMDAVCAVYHSGHGGMDGNGVFFAPLGAVWDNRSDAVSNRMALGNEKANYIFWSTCTSLRVTGGHTPIRTWAGPNVGFRMIFGFETVSIDSPDYGKKFWEKWRAGQTYCDAWLNASWDIYHGQAPSVAATGATQAEATNRLNTERTFFRDHVPDSWYVWRWYAAREGVRERLTRTPGDPRIVQLSPREPSAELTALGRLADFPSAALQDVQVERQGVISAESGDRTVSTSPHGVRWVRLAEANHRNTRRIDSDQAVQAARAFAERHAEGAELVLDSVHDLMENSGTKDGSELHEPRSIETHVTFRQTFDGVPVITPDRGVVRVVVDNDGTVVQAQISTREATGATNTPSTSVEPPPVRQGRQSKSARSGRGARSASRPSEDPMEALEAAEQRLLAHLSATGSDGRRAIADVRDQLSVRDVPDTTDIGYEIDGNEAYPAARKLIEIGAEDSMFKTRRWVVAPLAR
;
A
#
# COMPACT_ATOMS: atom_id res chain seq x y z
N MET A 1 -32.60 23.94 -8.76
CA MET A 1 -33.38 23.36 -7.65
C MET A 1 -32.72 23.83 -6.35
N ARG A 2 -33.42 24.58 -5.49
CA ARG A 2 -32.88 25.03 -4.18
C ARG A 2 -33.04 23.86 -3.21
N ILE A 3 -31.93 23.26 -2.79
CA ILE A 3 -31.95 22.21 -1.77
C ILE A 3 -31.91 22.90 -0.40
N ASN A 4 -33.01 22.80 0.35
CA ASN A 4 -33.08 23.25 1.74
C ASN A 4 -32.67 22.07 2.65
N TYR A 5 -31.56 22.21 3.37
CA TYR A 5 -31.08 21.24 4.36
C TYR A 5 -31.48 21.74 5.76
N VAL A 6 -32.49 21.14 6.39
CA VAL A 6 -32.87 21.50 7.77
C VAL A 6 -32.96 20.29 8.72
N ASP A 7 -32.99 19.06 8.20
CA ASP A 7 -33.18 17.84 9.03
C ASP A 7 -32.03 16.82 8.96
N ARG A 8 -30.89 17.18 8.37
CA ARG A 8 -29.72 16.29 8.23
C ARG A 8 -28.61 16.79 9.16
N GLY A 9 -27.99 15.90 9.94
CA GLY A 9 -26.88 16.22 10.86
C GLY A 9 -25.75 17.05 10.22
N PRO A 10 -24.79 17.55 11.01
CA PRO A 10 -23.97 18.70 10.63
C PRO A 10 -23.41 18.56 9.21
N SER A 11 -24.01 19.35 8.33
CA SER A 11 -23.58 19.56 6.96
C SER A 11 -22.17 20.16 6.99
N PRO A 12 -21.34 19.99 5.95
CA PRO A 12 -20.16 20.83 5.74
C PRO A 12 -20.48 22.35 5.75
N LEU A 13 -21.77 22.73 5.77
CA LEU A 13 -22.27 24.09 5.96
C LEU A 13 -22.37 24.53 7.44
N ASP A 14 -22.36 23.63 8.43
CA ASP A 14 -22.70 23.95 9.85
C ASP A 14 -21.62 23.65 10.91
N SER A 15 -20.47 23.07 10.55
CA SER A 15 -19.33 23.00 11.46
C SER A 15 -18.25 23.99 11.03
N GLY A 16 -18.08 25.06 11.81
CA GLY A 16 -17.15 26.15 11.53
C GLY A 16 -15.76 25.67 11.10
N LYS A 17 -15.21 26.35 10.07
CA LYS A 17 -13.86 26.25 9.50
C LYS A 17 -13.21 24.85 9.53
N PRO A 18 -12.92 24.23 8.37
CA PRO A 18 -12.10 23.03 8.32
C PRO A 18 -10.81 23.22 9.15
N GLY A 19 -10.56 22.32 10.09
CA GLY A 19 -9.44 22.45 11.03
C GLY A 19 -8.09 22.51 10.32
N ALA A 20 -7.25 23.46 10.74
CA ALA A 20 -5.78 23.64 10.57
C ALA A 20 -5.09 23.37 9.21
N SER A 21 -5.76 22.86 8.18
CA SER A 21 -5.20 22.58 6.84
C SER A 21 -5.99 23.23 5.70
N ALA A 22 -6.93 24.12 6.03
CA ALA A 22 -7.78 24.87 5.10
C ALA A 22 -7.04 25.89 4.21
N ASP A 23 -5.74 26.06 4.38
CA ASP A 23 -4.96 27.06 3.63
C ASP A 23 -4.54 26.57 2.22
N ARG A 24 -4.96 25.37 1.77
CA ARG A 24 -4.59 24.78 0.46
C ARG A 24 -5.70 24.02 -0.26
N ASP A 25 -6.95 24.48 -0.15
CA ASP A 25 -8.09 23.86 -0.85
C ASP A 25 -8.50 24.67 -2.10
N SER A 26 -8.36 24.05 -3.28
CA SER A 26 -8.65 24.64 -4.60
C SER A 26 -9.97 24.16 -5.21
N THR A 27 -10.36 24.73 -6.35
CA THR A 27 -11.49 24.25 -7.17
C THR A 27 -11.03 23.75 -8.54
N PHE A 28 -9.71 23.58 -8.74
CA PHE A 28 -9.16 23.19 -10.05
C PHE A 28 -9.63 21.81 -10.51
N GLY A 29 -10.02 20.94 -9.58
CA GLY A 29 -10.66 19.66 -9.88
C GLY A 29 -9.67 18.57 -10.23
N TRP A 30 -8.47 18.60 -9.66
CA TRP A 30 -7.43 17.61 -9.99
C TRP A 30 -7.40 16.43 -9.02
N TRP A 31 -7.35 16.69 -7.71
CA TRP A 31 -7.29 15.62 -6.72
C TRP A 31 -7.93 15.96 -5.39
N GLY A 32 -8.50 14.93 -4.77
CA GLY A 32 -9.08 15.00 -3.44
C GLY A 32 -8.92 13.66 -2.73
N ALA A 33 -9.05 13.67 -1.40
CA ALA A 33 -8.94 12.44 -0.63
C ALA A 33 -9.98 12.34 0.50
N PHE A 34 -10.29 11.10 0.85
CA PHE A 34 -11.02 10.71 2.03
C PHE A 34 -10.14 9.80 2.89
N SER A 35 -10.10 10.02 4.19
CA SER A 35 -9.48 9.05 5.10
C SER A 35 -10.24 8.90 6.41
N ILE A 36 -10.60 7.66 6.75
CA ILE A 36 -11.41 7.38 7.93
C ILE A 36 -10.62 6.48 8.88
N GLN A 37 -10.40 6.96 10.11
CA GLN A 37 -9.89 6.17 11.24
C GLN A 37 -11.01 5.88 12.22
N LYS A 38 -11.95 6.83 12.35
CA LYS A 38 -13.09 6.76 13.26
C LYS A 38 -14.36 6.51 12.47
N PHE A 39 -14.86 5.28 12.57
CA PHE A 39 -16.09 4.85 11.89
C PHE A 39 -17.30 4.96 12.82
N VAL A 40 -18.49 5.05 12.23
CA VAL A 40 -19.76 5.03 12.98
C VAL A 40 -19.98 3.68 13.67
N ASN A 41 -19.83 2.60 12.91
CA ASN A 41 -20.26 1.25 13.28
C ASN A 41 -19.20 0.16 13.03
N GLN A 42 -17.95 0.54 12.74
CA GLN A 42 -16.83 -0.38 12.52
C GLN A 42 -15.67 -0.14 13.48
N SER A 43 -14.80 -1.14 13.62
CA SER A 43 -13.56 -1.03 14.39
C SER A 43 -12.65 0.07 13.82
N PRO A 44 -11.93 0.81 14.67
CA PRO A 44 -11.07 1.90 14.22
C PRO A 44 -9.87 1.40 13.40
N LEU A 45 -9.40 2.25 12.51
CA LEU A 45 -8.10 2.12 11.82
C LEU A 45 -7.11 3.17 12.36
N SER A 46 -5.82 3.03 12.10
CA SER A 46 -4.79 3.97 12.63
C SER A 46 -3.85 4.53 11.59
N HIS A 47 -3.87 4.03 10.35
CA HIS A 47 -2.94 4.53 9.33
C HIS A 47 -3.60 5.21 8.13
N THR A 48 -4.93 5.22 8.04
CA THR A 48 -5.62 5.79 6.85
C THR A 48 -5.33 7.28 6.62
N HIS A 49 -5.18 8.09 7.67
CA HIS A 49 -4.77 9.48 7.51
C HIS A 49 -3.33 9.62 6.98
N ALA A 50 -2.40 8.82 7.48
CA ALA A 50 -1.01 8.83 7.03
C ALA A 50 -0.90 8.33 5.58
N ASP A 51 -1.67 7.31 5.24
CA ASP A 51 -1.78 6.75 3.89
C ASP A 51 -2.27 7.81 2.87
N ALA A 52 -3.41 8.43 3.14
CA ALA A 52 -3.93 9.53 2.31
C ALA A 52 -2.98 10.74 2.27
N THR A 53 -2.29 11.04 3.37
CA THR A 53 -1.26 12.08 3.40
C THR A 53 -0.09 11.73 2.48
N GLY A 54 0.37 10.49 2.48
CA GLY A 54 1.41 10.00 1.60
C GLY A 54 1.05 10.17 0.12
N TRP A 55 -0.22 9.95 -0.22
CA TRP A 55 -0.74 10.18 -1.56
C TRP A 55 -0.82 11.68 -1.92
N LEU A 56 -1.43 12.50 -1.06
CA LEU A 56 -1.62 13.93 -1.32
C LEU A 56 -0.32 14.74 -1.32
N ALA A 57 0.64 14.41 -0.44
CA ALA A 57 1.87 15.18 -0.26
C ALA A 57 2.74 15.23 -1.53
N TYR A 58 2.64 14.21 -2.39
CA TYR A 58 3.29 14.24 -3.70
C TYR A 58 2.57 15.23 -4.64
N LEU A 59 1.26 15.06 -4.82
CA LEU A 59 0.46 15.86 -5.74
C LEU A 59 0.46 17.34 -5.39
N GLN A 60 0.44 17.68 -4.10
CA GLN A 60 0.46 19.05 -3.59
C GLN A 60 1.76 19.82 -3.89
N GLN A 61 2.74 19.19 -4.55
CA GLN A 61 3.90 19.89 -5.10
C GLN A 61 3.58 20.63 -6.41
N PHE A 62 2.49 20.25 -7.09
CA PHE A 62 2.11 20.77 -8.40
C PHE A 62 0.89 21.69 -8.33
N TYR A 63 -0.18 21.25 -7.66
CA TYR A 63 -1.39 22.03 -7.44
C TYR A 63 -1.95 21.83 -6.02
N ASP A 64 -2.66 22.81 -5.51
CA ASP A 64 -3.43 22.65 -4.28
C ASP A 64 -4.52 21.60 -4.46
N ARG A 65 -4.72 20.75 -3.44
CA ARG A 65 -5.79 19.73 -3.44
C ARG A 65 -7.15 20.41 -3.49
N ASN A 66 -8.18 19.74 -4.02
CA ASN A 66 -9.54 20.26 -3.95
C ASN A 66 -10.12 20.12 -2.54
N PHE A 67 -9.94 18.94 -1.94
CA PHE A 67 -10.44 18.64 -0.60
C PHE A 67 -9.63 17.54 0.07
N TRP A 68 -9.73 17.50 1.40
CA TRP A 68 -9.43 16.32 2.20
C TRP A 68 -10.45 16.19 3.33
N PHE A 69 -11.28 15.14 3.28
CA PHE A 69 -12.24 14.85 4.35
C PHE A 69 -11.76 13.69 5.21
N ALA A 70 -11.66 13.96 6.51
CA ALA A 70 -11.24 12.97 7.50
C ALA A 70 -12.41 12.59 8.43
N ASP A 71 -12.46 11.32 8.82
CA ASP A 71 -13.42 10.79 9.79
C ASP A 71 -14.87 11.22 9.49
N GLY A 72 -15.53 11.91 10.42
CA GLY A 72 -16.92 12.38 10.29
C GLY A 72 -17.17 13.36 9.13
N GLY A 73 -16.12 13.88 8.50
CA GLY A 73 -16.22 14.64 7.25
C GLY A 73 -16.46 13.77 6.02
N ALA A 74 -16.11 12.47 6.07
CA ALA A 74 -16.42 11.51 5.02
C ALA A 74 -17.78 10.87 5.30
N GLN A 75 -18.74 11.11 4.40
CA GLN A 75 -20.14 10.73 4.55
C GLN A 75 -20.73 10.32 3.20
N VAL A 76 -21.88 9.65 3.21
CA VAL A 76 -22.47 8.99 2.03
C VAL A 76 -22.69 9.95 0.84
N TRP A 77 -23.03 11.21 1.11
CA TRP A 77 -23.23 12.22 0.07
C TRP A 77 -22.02 12.38 -0.87
N ALA A 78 -20.82 12.08 -0.38
CA ALA A 78 -19.59 12.28 -1.14
C ALA A 78 -19.30 11.14 -2.13
N TYR A 79 -20.19 10.15 -2.25
CA TYR A 79 -20.00 8.93 -3.03
C TYR A 79 -21.20 8.58 -3.92
N GLU A 80 -22.43 8.84 -3.44
CA GLU A 80 -23.66 8.29 -4.04
C GLU A 80 -24.61 9.32 -4.65
N GLU A 81 -24.33 10.62 -4.48
CA GLU A 81 -25.16 11.63 -5.12
C GLU A 81 -24.89 11.63 -6.63
N THR A 82 -25.95 11.67 -7.44
CA THR A 82 -25.79 11.84 -8.88
C THR A 82 -25.29 13.26 -9.15
N ASN A 83 -24.10 13.38 -9.73
CA ASN A 83 -23.32 14.63 -9.82
C ASN A 83 -22.93 15.15 -8.43
N ASP A 84 -22.01 14.43 -7.78
CA ASP A 84 -21.60 14.77 -6.43
C ASP A 84 -20.60 15.94 -6.36
N ASN A 85 -20.25 16.59 -7.49
CA ASN A 85 -19.24 17.66 -7.58
C ASN A 85 -19.60 19.02 -6.96
N TYR A 86 -20.49 19.08 -5.97
CA TYR A 86 -21.09 20.33 -5.47
C TYR A 86 -20.07 21.48 -5.34
N GLN A 87 -20.36 22.62 -5.99
CA GLN A 87 -19.49 23.81 -6.06
C GLN A 87 -18.06 23.55 -6.60
N ASP A 88 -17.87 22.51 -7.41
CA ASP A 88 -16.58 22.04 -7.90
C ASP A 88 -15.59 21.63 -6.80
N ARG A 89 -16.10 21.34 -5.58
CA ARG A 89 -15.27 21.25 -4.38
C ARG A 89 -15.49 19.99 -3.56
N TYR A 90 -16.66 19.40 -3.62
CA TYR A 90 -17.06 18.29 -2.76
C TYR A 90 -17.41 17.06 -3.59
N GLY A 91 -17.27 15.85 -3.06
CA GLY A 91 -17.64 14.60 -3.74
C GLY A 91 -16.49 13.94 -4.51
N MET A 92 -16.63 12.64 -4.81
CA MET A 92 -15.64 11.89 -5.57
C MET A 92 -15.46 12.44 -6.99
N ASP A 93 -16.53 12.95 -7.60
CA ASP A 93 -16.59 13.45 -8.96
C ASP A 93 -16.27 14.96 -9.08
N ALA A 94 -15.92 15.63 -7.97
CA ALA A 94 -15.33 16.98 -8.02
C ALA A 94 -13.89 17.01 -8.51
N VAL A 95 -13.23 15.86 -8.64
CA VAL A 95 -11.79 15.75 -8.94
C VAL A 95 -11.49 14.70 -10.00
N CYS A 96 -10.40 14.90 -10.74
CA CYS A 96 -9.91 13.95 -11.74
C CYS A 96 -9.42 12.63 -11.10
N ALA A 97 -8.69 12.73 -9.99
CA ALA A 97 -8.20 11.59 -9.24
C ALA A 97 -8.66 11.67 -7.78
N VAL A 98 -9.28 10.60 -7.29
CA VAL A 98 -9.75 10.53 -5.90
C VAL A 98 -9.10 9.37 -5.16
N TYR A 99 -8.69 9.62 -3.92
CA TYR A 99 -8.09 8.63 -3.05
C TYR A 99 -8.94 8.40 -1.81
N HIS A 100 -9.34 7.16 -1.56
CA HIS A 100 -10.04 6.78 -0.34
C HIS A 100 -9.18 5.79 0.45
N SER A 101 -8.96 6.08 1.73
CA SER A 101 -8.31 5.18 2.69
C SER A 101 -9.24 4.88 3.87
N GLY A 102 -9.60 3.62 4.06
CA GLY A 102 -10.67 3.23 4.97
C GLY A 102 -10.97 1.74 4.97
N HIS A 103 -12.09 1.37 5.58
CA HIS A 103 -12.63 0.02 5.47
C HIS A 103 -13.26 -0.20 4.10
N GLY A 104 -13.26 -1.46 3.68
CA GLY A 104 -13.92 -1.91 2.47
C GLY A 104 -14.38 -3.35 2.63
N GLY A 105 -15.45 -3.71 1.96
CA GLY A 105 -15.99 -5.07 1.95
C GLY A 105 -16.79 -5.30 0.68
N MET A 106 -16.70 -6.49 0.09
CA MET A 106 -17.57 -6.90 -1.02
C MET A 106 -18.39 -8.13 -0.65
N ASP A 107 -19.70 -8.06 -0.83
CA ASP A 107 -20.60 -9.17 -0.57
C ASP A 107 -20.54 -10.25 -1.67
N GLY A 108 -21.26 -11.35 -1.48
CA GLY A 108 -21.34 -12.44 -2.46
C GLY A 108 -22.06 -12.06 -3.77
N ASN A 109 -22.78 -10.93 -3.80
CA ASN A 109 -23.44 -10.41 -5.00
C ASN A 109 -22.50 -9.56 -5.86
N GLY A 110 -21.32 -9.20 -5.34
CA GLY A 110 -20.39 -8.29 -6.00
C GLY A 110 -20.71 -6.83 -5.73
N VAL A 111 -21.43 -6.53 -4.65
CA VAL A 111 -21.68 -5.15 -4.19
C VAL A 111 -20.59 -4.77 -3.19
N PHE A 112 -19.93 -3.65 -3.44
CA PHE A 112 -18.89 -3.10 -2.57
C PHE A 112 -19.49 -2.11 -1.57
N PHE A 113 -18.99 -2.14 -0.35
CA PHE A 113 -19.40 -1.32 0.79
C PHE A 113 -18.17 -0.61 1.38
N ALA A 114 -18.29 0.70 1.59
CA ALA A 114 -17.30 1.54 2.26
C ALA A 114 -17.93 2.18 3.51
N PRO A 115 -17.65 1.67 4.71
CA PRO A 115 -18.07 2.30 5.96
C PRO A 115 -17.45 3.68 6.14
N LEU A 116 -18.20 4.61 6.72
CA LEU A 116 -17.81 6.02 6.80
C LEU A 116 -17.79 6.53 8.25
N GLY A 117 -17.32 7.78 8.42
CA GLY A 117 -17.11 8.36 9.74
C GLY A 117 -18.32 9.07 10.35
N ALA A 118 -19.39 9.29 9.58
CA ALA A 118 -20.64 9.83 10.09
C ALA A 118 -21.86 9.34 9.31
N VAL A 119 -23.02 9.38 9.97
CA VAL A 119 -24.31 9.03 9.38
C VAL A 119 -24.81 10.16 8.48
N TRP A 120 -25.21 9.84 7.26
CA TRP A 120 -25.91 10.72 6.35
C TRP A 120 -27.17 10.03 5.83
N ASP A 121 -28.31 10.74 5.90
CA ASP A 121 -29.62 10.20 5.48
C ASP A 121 -29.93 8.83 6.11
N ASN A 122 -29.63 8.69 7.41
CA ASN A 122 -29.74 7.46 8.21
C ASN A 122 -28.87 6.28 7.75
N ARG A 123 -27.82 6.53 6.96
CA ARG A 123 -26.88 5.52 6.46
C ARG A 123 -25.45 5.86 6.84
N SER A 124 -24.64 4.86 7.15
CA SER A 124 -23.23 5.01 7.54
C SER A 124 -22.24 4.51 6.49
N ASP A 125 -22.73 3.85 5.43
CA ASP A 125 -21.91 3.13 4.46
C ASP A 125 -22.28 3.63 3.06
N ALA A 126 -21.25 3.90 2.24
CA ALA A 126 -21.43 4.09 0.82
C ALA A 126 -21.43 2.73 0.11
N VAL A 127 -22.29 2.56 -0.89
CA VAL A 127 -22.55 1.27 -1.55
C VAL A 127 -22.41 1.42 -3.06
N SER A 128 -21.62 0.54 -3.70
CA SER A 128 -21.25 0.69 -5.11
C SER A 128 -22.46 0.80 -6.04
N ASN A 129 -23.50 0.00 -5.84
CA ASN A 129 -24.71 0.01 -6.69
C ASN A 129 -25.57 1.30 -6.57
N ARG A 130 -25.18 2.24 -5.72
CA ARG A 130 -25.79 3.58 -5.60
C ARG A 130 -24.84 4.69 -6.04
N MET A 131 -23.60 4.36 -6.39
CA MET A 131 -22.62 5.32 -6.89
C MET A 131 -22.82 5.57 -8.38
N ALA A 132 -22.48 6.78 -8.81
CA ALA A 132 -22.24 7.14 -10.19
C ALA A 132 -20.86 7.81 -10.23
N LEU A 133 -19.87 7.14 -10.80
CA LEU A 133 -18.47 7.56 -10.77
C LEU A 133 -18.00 7.93 -12.17
N GLY A 134 -17.55 9.18 -12.34
CA GLY A 134 -17.03 9.71 -13.60
C GLY A 134 -18.10 10.28 -14.52
N ASN A 135 -19.21 10.78 -13.97
CA ASN A 135 -20.23 11.52 -14.73
C ASN A 135 -19.85 13.00 -14.86
N GLU A 136 -18.80 13.46 -14.17
CA GLU A 136 -18.33 14.84 -14.19
C GLU A 136 -16.80 14.99 -14.31
N LYS A 137 -15.97 14.50 -13.38
CA LYS A 137 -14.50 14.66 -13.47
C LYS A 137 -13.71 13.41 -13.11
N ALA A 138 -14.23 12.51 -12.29
CA ALA A 138 -13.51 11.35 -11.78
C ALA A 138 -13.11 10.41 -12.91
N ASN A 139 -11.81 10.27 -13.10
CA ASN A 139 -11.20 9.39 -14.09
C ASN A 139 -10.32 8.31 -13.44
N TYR A 140 -9.77 8.59 -12.26
CA TYR A 140 -8.88 7.70 -11.52
C TYR A 140 -9.37 7.53 -10.08
N ILE A 141 -9.76 6.32 -9.73
CA ILE A 141 -10.37 6.03 -8.43
C ILE A 141 -9.49 5.06 -7.66
N PHE A 142 -8.93 5.51 -6.56
CA PHE A 142 -8.05 4.70 -5.70
C PHE A 142 -8.77 4.31 -4.42
N TRP A 143 -9.09 3.02 -4.30
CA TRP A 143 -9.64 2.42 -3.09
C TRP A 143 -8.54 1.70 -2.31
N SER A 144 -7.91 2.42 -1.38
CA SER A 144 -7.02 1.84 -0.36
C SER A 144 -7.84 1.17 0.75
N THR A 145 -8.61 0.15 0.35
CA THR A 145 -9.57 -0.55 1.20
C THR A 145 -9.63 -2.04 0.82
N CYS A 146 -10.06 -2.88 1.77
CA CYS A 146 -10.15 -4.31 1.57
C CYS A 146 -11.19 -4.68 0.50
N THR A 147 -10.87 -5.67 -0.34
CA THR A 147 -11.82 -6.29 -1.30
C THR A 147 -12.56 -5.30 -2.21
N SER A 148 -11.97 -4.14 -2.48
CA SER A 148 -12.58 -3.09 -3.30
C SER A 148 -12.63 -3.41 -4.78
N LEU A 149 -11.79 -4.32 -5.26
CA LEU A 149 -11.71 -4.66 -6.66
C LEU A 149 -11.45 -6.16 -6.82
N ARG A 150 -12.51 -6.95 -6.59
CA ARG A 150 -12.45 -8.40 -6.70
C ARG A 150 -12.52 -8.89 -8.14
N VAL A 151 -11.71 -9.88 -8.45
CA VAL A 151 -11.40 -10.49 -9.75
C VAL A 151 -11.37 -12.02 -9.70
N THR A 152 -11.50 -12.64 -8.52
CA THR A 152 -11.56 -14.11 -8.36
C THR A 152 -12.85 -14.58 -7.67
N GLY A 153 -13.07 -15.90 -7.61
CA GLY A 153 -14.22 -16.49 -6.92
C GLY A 153 -15.57 -16.11 -7.53
N GLY A 154 -15.63 -15.93 -8.87
CA GLY A 154 -16.82 -15.47 -9.58
C GLY A 154 -17.07 -13.96 -9.49
N HIS A 155 -16.14 -13.19 -8.93
CA HIS A 155 -16.15 -11.73 -8.99
C HIS A 155 -15.31 -11.23 -10.17
N THR A 156 -15.73 -10.11 -10.74
CA THR A 156 -14.98 -9.36 -11.76
C THR A 156 -15.20 -7.86 -11.53
N PRO A 157 -14.32 -6.99 -12.07
CA PRO A 157 -14.55 -5.56 -12.06
C PRO A 157 -15.85 -5.18 -12.76
N ILE A 158 -16.23 -5.89 -13.83
CA ILE A 158 -17.50 -5.68 -14.54
C ILE A 158 -18.69 -5.88 -13.58
N ARG A 159 -18.71 -6.99 -12.83
CA ARG A 159 -19.80 -7.31 -11.90
C ARG A 159 -20.03 -6.23 -10.84
N THR A 160 -18.97 -5.59 -10.37
CA THR A 160 -19.02 -4.62 -9.27
C THR A 160 -19.18 -3.18 -9.77
N TRP A 161 -18.44 -2.84 -10.83
CA TRP A 161 -18.14 -1.46 -11.22
C TRP A 161 -18.70 -1.07 -12.58
N ALA A 162 -19.19 -2.00 -13.42
CA ALA A 162 -19.77 -1.62 -14.72
C ALA A 162 -21.04 -0.77 -14.60
N GLY A 163 -21.89 -1.02 -13.60
CA GLY A 163 -23.06 -0.19 -13.31
C GLY A 163 -22.68 1.20 -12.80
N PRO A 164 -21.81 1.29 -11.77
CA PRO A 164 -21.36 2.57 -11.22
C PRO A 164 -20.47 3.39 -12.15
N ASN A 165 -19.81 2.77 -13.13
CA ASN A 165 -18.98 3.47 -14.08
C ASN A 165 -19.82 4.23 -15.12
N VAL A 166 -19.67 5.54 -15.09
CA VAL A 166 -20.31 6.46 -16.04
C VAL A 166 -19.29 7.26 -16.86
N GLY A 167 -18.00 7.02 -16.67
CA GLY A 167 -16.94 7.63 -17.48
C GLY A 167 -15.52 7.55 -16.92
N PHE A 168 -15.27 6.82 -15.84
CA PHE A 168 -13.91 6.70 -15.30
C PHE A 168 -13.02 5.83 -16.20
N ARG A 169 -11.71 6.09 -16.16
CA ARG A 169 -10.67 5.42 -16.95
C ARG A 169 -10.06 4.23 -16.23
N MET A 170 -9.75 4.39 -14.95
CA MET A 170 -9.05 3.38 -14.14
C MET A 170 -9.55 3.36 -12.69
N ILE A 171 -9.61 2.16 -12.14
CA ILE A 171 -9.90 1.91 -10.72
C ILE A 171 -8.83 1.00 -10.12
N PHE A 172 -8.39 1.35 -8.92
CA PHE A 172 -7.30 0.69 -8.19
C PHE A 172 -7.84 0.19 -6.85
N GLY A 173 -7.51 -1.04 -6.49
CA GLY A 173 -8.03 -1.66 -5.28
C GLY A 173 -7.36 -2.97 -4.92
N PHE A 174 -8.10 -3.82 -4.22
CA PHE A 174 -7.63 -5.13 -3.77
C PHE A 174 -8.66 -6.22 -4.04
N GLU A 175 -8.16 -7.39 -4.46
CA GLU A 175 -8.92 -8.64 -4.47
C GLU A 175 -9.12 -9.18 -3.04
N THR A 176 -8.14 -8.97 -2.16
CA THR A 176 -8.13 -9.52 -0.80
C THR A 176 -8.29 -8.43 0.27
N VAL A 177 -8.21 -8.84 1.53
CA VAL A 177 -7.98 -7.94 2.67
C VAL A 177 -6.60 -7.30 2.51
N SER A 178 -6.54 -5.97 2.52
CA SER A 178 -5.31 -5.19 2.64
C SER A 178 -4.95 -5.01 4.11
N ILE A 179 -3.67 -4.82 4.42
CA ILE A 179 -3.26 -4.54 5.81
C ILE A 179 -3.41 -3.05 6.10
N ASP A 180 -3.70 -2.67 7.35
CA ASP A 180 -3.71 -1.26 7.74
C ASP A 180 -2.28 -0.73 7.81
N SER A 181 -1.87 0.03 6.79
CA SER A 181 -0.50 0.52 6.59
C SER A 181 -0.51 2.00 6.19
N PRO A 182 0.45 2.80 6.68
CA PRO A 182 0.54 4.22 6.35
C PRO A 182 1.15 4.49 4.97
N ASP A 183 1.59 3.46 4.26
CA ASP A 183 2.56 3.61 3.17
C ASP A 183 1.99 3.42 1.76
N TYR A 184 0.72 3.01 1.54
CA TYR A 184 0.23 2.73 0.18
C TYR A 184 0.34 3.95 -0.73
N GLY A 185 -0.20 5.09 -0.31
CA GLY A 185 -0.17 6.34 -1.08
C GLY A 185 1.24 6.83 -1.37
N LYS A 186 2.13 6.79 -0.37
CA LYS A 186 3.53 7.22 -0.54
C LYS A 186 4.30 6.27 -1.46
N LYS A 187 4.22 4.96 -1.23
CA LYS A 187 4.93 3.95 -2.04
C LYS A 187 4.43 3.93 -3.48
N PHE A 188 3.13 4.16 -3.72
CA PHE A 188 2.59 4.32 -5.07
C PHE A 188 3.36 5.39 -5.84
N TRP A 189 3.54 6.57 -5.25
CA TRP A 189 4.30 7.64 -5.90
C TRP A 189 5.80 7.34 -5.99
N GLU A 190 6.39 6.62 -5.05
CA GLU A 190 7.77 6.13 -5.19
C GLU A 190 7.94 5.21 -6.40
N LYS A 191 7.00 4.29 -6.65
CA LYS A 191 7.02 3.43 -7.84
C LYS A 191 6.78 4.20 -9.12
N TRP A 192 5.81 5.11 -9.11
CA TRP A 192 5.51 5.93 -10.28
C TRP A 192 6.73 6.77 -10.71
N ARG A 193 7.41 7.42 -9.75
CA ARG A 193 8.66 8.18 -9.99
C ARG A 193 9.80 7.29 -10.47
N ALA A 194 9.78 6.00 -10.13
CA ALA A 194 10.73 5.01 -10.61
C ALA A 194 10.48 4.57 -12.07
N GLY A 195 9.62 5.26 -12.83
CA GLY A 195 9.34 4.92 -14.23
C GLY A 195 8.23 3.89 -14.44
N GLN A 196 7.46 3.55 -13.39
CA GLN A 196 6.35 2.59 -13.49
C GLN A 196 4.99 3.21 -13.85
N THR A 197 4.21 2.54 -14.70
CA THR A 197 2.82 2.91 -15.04
C THR A 197 1.95 3.01 -13.77
N TYR A 198 0.77 3.63 -13.84
CA TYR A 198 -0.13 3.62 -12.68
C TYR A 198 -0.52 2.20 -12.25
N CYS A 199 -0.70 1.28 -13.21
CA CYS A 199 -0.98 -0.12 -12.91
C CYS A 199 0.18 -0.76 -12.11
N ASP A 200 1.38 -0.72 -12.66
CA ASP A 200 2.56 -1.33 -12.05
C ASP A 200 2.90 -0.67 -10.71
N ALA A 201 2.76 0.65 -10.63
CA ALA A 201 3.02 1.40 -9.41
C ALA A 201 2.09 0.98 -8.26
N TRP A 202 0.80 0.79 -8.53
CA TRP A 202 -0.16 0.33 -7.52
C TRP A 202 0.12 -1.11 -7.08
N LEU A 203 0.32 -2.02 -8.04
CA LEU A 203 0.58 -3.43 -7.78
C LEU A 203 1.88 -3.60 -6.99
N ASN A 204 3.00 -3.01 -7.44
CA ASN A 204 4.29 -3.12 -6.79
C ASN A 204 4.34 -2.39 -5.43
N ALA A 205 3.73 -1.21 -5.29
CA ALA A 205 3.72 -0.50 -4.01
C ALA A 205 2.97 -1.26 -2.93
N SER A 206 1.82 -1.82 -3.31
CA SER A 206 1.02 -2.65 -2.43
C SER A 206 1.75 -3.94 -2.07
N TRP A 207 2.35 -4.61 -3.04
CA TRP A 207 3.11 -5.83 -2.75
C TRP A 207 4.29 -5.58 -1.81
N ASP A 208 4.97 -4.43 -1.93
CA ASP A 208 6.06 -4.03 -1.03
C ASP A 208 5.63 -3.76 0.44
N ILE A 209 4.33 -3.79 0.73
CA ILE A 209 3.78 -3.64 2.08
C ILE A 209 3.47 -5.02 2.69
N TYR A 210 2.85 -5.90 1.92
CA TYR A 210 2.50 -7.24 2.35
C TYR A 210 2.35 -8.16 1.13
N HIS A 211 2.92 -9.37 1.22
CA HIS A 211 2.89 -10.35 0.12
C HIS A 211 1.66 -11.28 0.18
N GLY A 212 0.87 -11.23 1.26
CA GLY A 212 -0.35 -12.04 1.39
C GLY A 212 -1.62 -11.28 0.99
N GLN A 213 -1.48 -10.15 0.31
CA GLN A 213 -2.57 -9.41 -0.32
C GLN A 213 -2.42 -9.44 -1.83
N ALA A 214 -3.54 -9.41 -2.55
CA ALA A 214 -3.59 -9.31 -4.00
C ALA A 214 -4.11 -7.92 -4.39
N PRO A 215 -3.23 -6.94 -4.66
CA PRO A 215 -3.65 -5.69 -5.27
C PRO A 215 -4.16 -5.94 -6.69
N SER A 216 -5.09 -5.12 -7.13
CA SER A 216 -5.71 -5.22 -8.45
C SER A 216 -5.94 -3.83 -9.05
N VAL A 217 -5.95 -3.77 -10.38
CA VAL A 217 -6.20 -2.57 -11.17
C VAL A 217 -7.06 -2.95 -12.36
N ALA A 218 -8.08 -2.15 -12.65
CA ALA A 218 -8.89 -2.28 -13.86
C ALA A 218 -8.88 -0.98 -14.65
N ALA A 219 -8.83 -1.10 -15.97
CA ALA A 219 -8.95 0.00 -16.91
C ALA A 219 -10.09 -0.28 -17.90
N THR A 220 -10.63 0.80 -18.45
CA THR A 220 -11.76 0.76 -19.40
C THR A 220 -11.38 1.37 -20.74
N GLY A 221 -12.15 1.03 -21.78
CA GLY A 221 -12.00 1.59 -23.11
C GLY A 221 -13.12 1.16 -24.05
N ALA A 222 -13.14 1.73 -25.24
CA ALA A 222 -14.06 1.30 -26.29
C ALA A 222 -13.75 -0.11 -26.79
N THR A 223 -12.49 -0.54 -26.67
CA THR A 223 -12.00 -1.86 -27.10
C THR A 223 -11.06 -2.46 -26.07
N GLN A 224 -10.84 -3.78 -26.16
CA GLN A 224 -9.82 -4.48 -25.38
C GLN A 224 -8.44 -3.84 -25.51
N ALA A 225 -8.02 -3.55 -26.74
CA ALA A 225 -6.69 -2.99 -27.01
C ALA A 225 -6.50 -1.62 -26.36
N GLU A 226 -7.54 -0.78 -26.35
CA GLU A 226 -7.50 0.54 -25.72
C GLU A 226 -7.38 0.43 -24.20
N ALA A 227 -8.18 -0.43 -23.56
CA ALA A 227 -8.13 -0.68 -22.13
C ALA A 227 -6.79 -1.31 -21.70
N THR A 228 -6.26 -2.29 -22.46
CA THR A 228 -4.93 -2.87 -22.23
C THR A 228 -3.83 -1.82 -22.36
N ASN A 229 -3.90 -0.97 -23.39
CA ASN A 229 -2.92 0.09 -23.59
C ASN A 229 -2.86 1.04 -22.39
N ARG A 230 -4.00 1.34 -21.76
CA ARG A 230 -4.02 2.18 -20.54
C ARG A 230 -3.23 1.57 -19.39
N LEU A 231 -3.45 0.29 -19.11
CA LEU A 231 -2.68 -0.43 -18.08
C LEU A 231 -1.18 -0.42 -18.38
N ASN A 232 -0.80 -0.49 -19.66
CA ASN A 232 0.59 -0.54 -20.11
C ASN A 232 1.30 0.82 -20.19
N THR A 233 0.57 1.94 -20.25
CA THR A 233 1.18 3.23 -20.64
C THR A 233 0.78 4.42 -19.81
N GLU A 234 -0.38 4.42 -19.13
CA GLU A 234 -0.82 5.62 -18.42
C GLU A 234 0.06 5.91 -17.20
N ARG A 235 0.68 7.09 -17.25
CA ARG A 235 1.50 7.69 -16.19
C ARG A 235 1.04 9.11 -15.83
N THR A 236 0.06 9.67 -16.52
CA THR A 236 -0.43 11.03 -16.29
C THR A 236 -1.94 11.00 -16.17
N PHE A 237 -2.50 11.86 -15.32
CA PHE A 237 -3.94 11.99 -15.18
C PHE A 237 -4.54 12.72 -16.39
N PHE A 238 -5.49 12.07 -17.06
CA PHE A 238 -6.30 12.66 -18.13
C PHE A 238 -7.68 13.06 -17.61
N ARG A 239 -8.15 14.25 -18.02
CA ARG A 239 -9.50 14.73 -17.70
C ARG A 239 -10.59 14.15 -18.60
N ASP A 240 -10.21 13.69 -19.79
CA ASP A 240 -11.15 13.17 -20.75
C ASP A 240 -11.69 11.81 -20.29
N HIS A 241 -13.01 11.71 -20.21
CA HIS A 241 -13.70 10.45 -20.01
C HIS A 241 -13.48 9.51 -21.19
N VAL A 242 -13.70 8.22 -20.94
CA VAL A 242 -13.53 7.17 -21.95
C VAL A 242 -14.78 6.31 -22.03
N PRO A 243 -15.08 5.74 -23.21
CA PRO A 243 -16.08 4.69 -23.30
C PRO A 243 -15.68 3.52 -22.40
N ASP A 244 -16.66 2.89 -21.77
CA ASP A 244 -16.42 1.76 -20.86
C ASP A 244 -16.99 0.45 -21.39
N SER A 245 -17.10 0.33 -22.71
CA SER A 245 -17.58 -0.89 -23.41
C SER A 245 -16.75 -2.13 -23.08
N TRP A 246 -15.48 -1.95 -22.74
CA TRP A 246 -14.54 -3.02 -22.45
C TRP A 246 -13.76 -2.77 -21.15
N TYR A 247 -13.52 -3.83 -20.38
CA TYR A 247 -12.72 -3.84 -19.18
C TYR A 247 -11.51 -4.76 -19.36
N VAL A 248 -10.34 -4.31 -18.91
CA VAL A 248 -9.14 -5.15 -18.74
C VAL A 248 -8.65 -4.92 -17.32
N TRP A 249 -8.27 -5.99 -16.63
CA TRP A 249 -7.75 -5.89 -15.27
C TRP A 249 -6.57 -6.79 -15.02
N ARG A 250 -5.72 -6.35 -14.10
CA ARG A 250 -4.54 -7.05 -13.63
C ARG A 250 -4.53 -7.17 -12.12
N TRP A 251 -3.94 -8.25 -11.63
CA TRP A 251 -3.76 -8.47 -10.20
C TRP A 251 -2.54 -9.34 -9.95
N TYR A 252 -2.02 -9.30 -8.73
CA TYR A 252 -1.03 -10.27 -8.28
C TYR A 252 -1.68 -11.50 -7.68
N ALA A 253 -1.21 -12.67 -8.12
CA ALA A 253 -1.60 -13.97 -7.56
C ALA A 253 -0.38 -14.62 -6.91
N ALA A 254 -0.35 -14.67 -5.58
CA ALA A 254 0.67 -15.40 -4.84
C ALA A 254 0.60 -16.89 -5.18
N ARG A 255 1.74 -17.53 -5.44
CA ARG A 255 1.84 -18.99 -5.42
C ARG A 255 2.08 -19.45 -3.98
N GLU A 256 1.97 -20.76 -3.74
CA GLU A 256 2.30 -21.32 -2.43
C GLU A 256 3.71 -20.92 -1.99
N GLY A 257 3.86 -20.60 -0.70
CA GLY A 257 5.10 -20.10 -0.13
C GLY A 257 6.22 -21.12 -0.28
N VAL A 258 7.40 -20.65 -0.69
CA VAL A 258 8.54 -21.54 -0.99
C VAL A 258 9.52 -21.63 0.19
N ARG A 259 9.54 -20.60 1.06
CA ARG A 259 10.42 -20.55 2.24
C ARG A 259 9.74 -21.03 3.51
N GLU A 260 10.45 -21.84 4.28
CA GLU A 260 10.09 -22.16 5.66
C GLU A 260 10.35 -20.96 6.59
N ARG A 261 9.34 -20.57 7.37
CA ARG A 261 9.46 -19.45 8.32
C ARG A 261 10.16 -19.89 9.59
N LEU A 262 11.04 -19.03 10.10
CA LEU A 262 11.71 -19.31 11.37
C LEU A 262 10.78 -18.96 12.53
N THR A 263 10.63 -19.89 13.46
CA THR A 263 9.78 -19.73 14.66
C THR A 263 10.60 -19.70 15.96
N ARG A 264 11.92 -19.70 15.85
CA ARG A 264 12.85 -19.58 16.99
C ARG A 264 13.98 -18.60 16.69
N THR A 265 14.45 -17.90 17.71
CA THR A 265 15.62 -17.03 17.63
C THR A 265 16.86 -17.84 17.30
N PRO A 266 17.66 -17.45 16.30
CA PRO A 266 19.00 -17.98 16.08
C PRO A 266 19.90 -17.75 17.32
N GLY A 267 20.90 -18.60 17.53
CA GLY A 267 21.83 -18.46 18.67
C GLY A 267 22.74 -17.23 18.54
N ASP A 268 22.91 -16.47 19.64
CA ASP A 268 23.67 -15.21 19.74
C ASP A 268 23.25 -14.12 18.71
N PRO A 269 21.98 -13.64 18.76
CA PRO A 269 21.49 -12.69 17.78
C PRO A 269 22.20 -11.33 17.92
N ARG A 270 22.92 -10.92 16.87
CA ARG A 270 23.66 -9.64 16.82
C ARG A 270 22.99 -8.65 15.91
N ILE A 271 23.21 -7.36 16.15
CA ILE A 271 22.83 -6.30 15.22
C ILE A 271 23.87 -6.25 14.11
N VAL A 272 23.43 -6.39 12.85
CA VAL A 272 24.30 -6.30 11.67
C VAL A 272 24.39 -4.85 11.22
N GLN A 273 25.60 -4.35 11.06
CA GLN A 273 25.87 -3.04 10.49
C GLN A 273 25.90 -3.16 8.96
N LEU A 274 25.17 -2.29 8.28
CA LEU A 274 25.03 -2.31 6.83
C LEU A 274 25.79 -1.14 6.21
N SER A 275 26.41 -1.37 5.05
CA SER A 275 27.15 -0.33 4.31
C SER A 275 26.24 0.87 4.02
N PRO A 276 26.71 2.12 4.27
CA PRO A 276 25.93 3.32 3.93
C PRO A 276 25.54 3.34 2.45
N ARG A 277 24.40 3.99 2.17
CA ARG A 277 23.87 4.10 0.81
C ARG A 277 24.54 5.27 0.08
N GLU A 278 24.91 5.03 -1.18
CA GLU A 278 25.47 6.04 -2.09
C GLU A 278 24.61 6.10 -3.36
N PRO A 279 23.48 6.82 -3.36
CA PRO A 279 22.46 6.75 -4.43
C PRO A 279 23.00 6.98 -5.85
N SER A 280 23.98 7.86 -6.01
CA SER A 280 24.62 8.15 -7.32
C SER A 280 25.49 6.99 -7.81
N ALA A 281 26.23 6.34 -6.92
CA ALA A 281 27.04 5.17 -7.25
C ALA A 281 26.14 3.98 -7.59
N GLU A 282 25.05 3.80 -6.82
CA GLU A 282 24.03 2.79 -7.07
C GLU A 282 23.35 2.99 -8.43
N LEU A 283 22.95 4.23 -8.76
CA LEU A 283 22.36 4.53 -10.07
C LEU A 283 23.33 4.22 -11.21
N THR A 284 24.61 4.56 -11.04
CA THR A 284 25.65 4.25 -12.04
C THR A 284 25.81 2.75 -12.25
N ALA A 285 25.75 1.97 -11.17
CA ALA A 285 25.79 0.51 -11.24
C ALA A 285 24.57 -0.06 -11.97
N LEU A 286 23.37 0.46 -11.71
CA LEU A 286 22.14 0.08 -12.43
C LEU A 286 22.22 0.46 -13.91
N GLY A 287 22.76 1.64 -14.24
CA GLY A 287 22.96 2.06 -15.62
C GLY A 287 23.82 1.08 -16.40
N ARG A 288 24.91 0.58 -15.81
CA ARG A 288 25.73 -0.49 -16.41
C ARG A 288 24.94 -1.79 -16.58
N LEU A 289 24.13 -2.15 -15.59
CA LEU A 289 23.30 -3.36 -15.63
C LEU A 289 22.23 -3.30 -16.72
N ALA A 290 21.69 -2.12 -17.00
CA ALA A 290 20.72 -1.89 -18.07
C ALA A 290 21.38 -1.55 -19.43
N ASP A 291 22.69 -1.74 -19.57
CA ASP A 291 23.54 -1.33 -20.70
C ASP A 291 23.29 0.11 -21.21
N PHE A 292 23.14 1.07 -20.28
CA PHE A 292 22.95 2.47 -20.66
C PHE A 292 24.22 3.00 -21.33
N PRO A 293 24.09 3.73 -22.45
CA PRO A 293 25.20 4.54 -22.96
C PRO A 293 25.67 5.51 -21.87
N SER A 294 26.98 5.69 -21.69
CA SER A 294 27.51 6.60 -20.66
C SER A 294 26.96 8.03 -20.74
N ALA A 295 26.50 8.45 -21.92
CA ALA A 295 25.82 9.73 -22.13
C ALA A 295 24.40 9.79 -21.52
N ALA A 296 23.66 8.68 -21.49
CA ALA A 296 22.31 8.62 -20.89
C ALA A 296 22.33 8.77 -19.36
N LEU A 297 23.47 8.50 -18.72
CA LEU A 297 23.71 8.77 -17.30
C LEU A 297 24.13 10.22 -17.02
N GLN A 298 24.14 11.10 -18.03
CA GLN A 298 24.34 12.54 -17.85
C GLN A 298 23.02 13.30 -17.69
N ASP A 299 21.90 12.75 -18.17
CA ASP A 299 20.55 13.29 -18.04
C ASP A 299 19.83 12.72 -16.80
N VAL A 300 20.52 12.78 -15.65
CA VAL A 300 19.99 12.28 -14.38
C VAL A 300 18.91 13.22 -13.86
N GLN A 301 17.71 12.69 -13.67
CA GLN A 301 16.64 13.42 -12.99
C GLN A 301 16.77 13.22 -11.48
N VAL A 302 17.00 14.32 -10.76
CA VAL A 302 16.95 14.34 -9.29
C VAL A 302 15.66 15.02 -8.86
N GLU A 303 14.72 14.24 -8.35
CA GLU A 303 13.46 14.78 -7.86
C GLU A 303 13.59 15.34 -6.43
N ARG A 304 12.71 16.28 -6.04
CA ARG A 304 12.73 16.95 -4.72
C ARG A 304 12.62 16.01 -3.50
N GLN A 305 12.32 14.74 -3.71
CA GLN A 305 12.26 13.70 -2.67
C GLN A 305 13.40 12.69 -2.76
N GLY A 306 14.47 13.00 -3.51
CA GLY A 306 15.70 12.21 -3.55
C GLY A 306 15.60 10.89 -4.31
N VAL A 307 14.53 10.68 -5.10
CA VAL A 307 14.55 9.64 -6.14
C VAL A 307 15.43 10.14 -7.27
N ILE A 308 16.37 9.30 -7.67
CA ILE A 308 17.24 9.55 -8.80
C ILE A 308 16.92 8.54 -9.88
N SER A 309 16.65 8.98 -11.10
CA SER A 309 16.32 8.10 -12.21
C SER A 309 17.05 8.49 -13.50
N ALA A 310 17.18 7.51 -14.39
CA ALA A 310 17.65 7.70 -15.74
C ALA A 310 16.88 6.77 -16.69
N GLU A 311 16.70 7.21 -17.93
CA GLU A 311 15.97 6.47 -18.97
C GLU A 311 16.79 6.40 -20.26
N SER A 312 16.68 5.29 -20.98
CA SER A 312 17.27 5.13 -22.31
C SER A 312 16.41 4.18 -23.14
N GLY A 313 15.65 4.72 -24.10
CA GLY A 313 14.69 3.93 -24.87
C GLY A 313 13.57 3.37 -24.00
N ASP A 314 13.42 2.05 -23.98
CA ASP A 314 12.44 1.32 -23.17
C ASP A 314 12.96 0.90 -21.78
N ARG A 315 14.19 1.32 -21.45
CA ARG A 315 14.88 0.95 -20.21
C ARG A 315 14.86 2.11 -19.22
N THR A 316 14.68 1.77 -17.95
CA THR A 316 14.63 2.74 -16.86
C THR A 316 15.39 2.21 -15.67
N VAL A 317 16.18 3.07 -15.02
CA VAL A 317 16.82 2.77 -13.73
C VAL A 317 16.46 3.84 -12.73
N SER A 318 16.26 3.45 -11.47
CA SER A 318 16.06 4.42 -10.40
C SER A 318 16.54 3.93 -9.04
N THR A 319 16.89 4.88 -8.18
CA THR A 319 17.25 4.67 -6.78
C THR A 319 16.38 5.57 -5.91
N SER A 320 15.84 5.01 -4.81
CA SER A 320 15.09 5.79 -3.82
C SER A 320 15.97 6.10 -2.59
N PRO A 321 15.66 7.15 -1.80
CA PRO A 321 16.39 7.48 -0.56
C PRO A 321 16.39 6.34 0.47
N HIS A 322 15.41 5.45 0.32
CA HIS A 322 15.19 4.27 1.14
C HIS A 322 16.04 3.07 0.69
N GLY A 323 16.88 3.24 -0.33
CA GLY A 323 17.79 2.21 -0.82
C GLY A 323 17.10 1.10 -1.62
N VAL A 324 15.91 1.39 -2.16
CA VAL A 324 15.24 0.49 -3.11
C VAL A 324 15.64 0.91 -4.51
N ARG A 325 16.21 -0.03 -5.25
CA ARG A 325 16.65 0.18 -6.62
C ARG A 325 15.72 -0.55 -7.57
N TRP A 326 15.38 0.11 -8.66
CA TRP A 326 14.51 -0.44 -9.70
C TRP A 326 15.21 -0.38 -11.03
N VAL A 327 15.05 -1.44 -11.80
CA VAL A 327 15.52 -1.51 -13.17
C VAL A 327 14.50 -2.19 -14.07
N ARG A 328 14.23 -1.56 -15.21
CA ARG A 328 13.53 -2.13 -16.35
C ARG A 328 14.54 -2.33 -17.46
N LEU A 329 14.69 -3.58 -17.89
CA LEU A 329 15.68 -4.04 -18.87
C LEU A 329 15.11 -4.15 -20.27
N ALA A 330 13.82 -4.48 -20.37
CA ALA A 330 13.10 -4.64 -21.62
C ALA A 330 11.58 -4.51 -21.39
N GLU A 331 10.82 -4.34 -22.46
CA GLU A 331 9.39 -4.59 -22.48
C GLU A 331 9.10 -6.11 -22.46
N ALA A 332 8.14 -6.53 -21.64
CA ALA A 332 7.73 -7.93 -21.56
C ALA A 332 6.89 -8.36 -22.75
N ASN A 333 7.09 -9.60 -23.23
CA ASN A 333 6.27 -10.15 -24.31
C ASN A 333 4.88 -10.60 -23.82
N HIS A 334 3.94 -9.66 -23.69
CA HIS A 334 2.54 -9.97 -23.32
C HIS A 334 1.75 -10.72 -24.42
N ARG A 335 2.33 -10.93 -25.60
CA ARG A 335 1.68 -11.74 -26.66
C ARG A 335 1.82 -13.24 -26.39
N ASN A 336 2.89 -13.65 -25.72
CA ASN A 336 3.03 -15.03 -25.27
C ASN A 336 2.15 -15.22 -24.02
N THR A 337 1.05 -15.94 -24.20
CA THR A 337 0.08 -16.23 -23.13
C THR A 337 0.30 -17.58 -22.45
N ARG A 338 1.29 -18.35 -22.93
CA ARG A 338 1.67 -19.62 -22.31
C ARG A 338 2.55 -19.33 -21.11
N ARG A 339 1.99 -19.49 -19.92
CA ARG A 339 2.72 -19.37 -18.66
C ARG A 339 4.02 -20.17 -18.70
N ILE A 340 5.13 -19.51 -18.36
CA ILE A 340 6.44 -20.14 -18.17
C ILE A 340 6.39 -21.16 -17.02
N ASP A 341 7.18 -22.23 -17.16
CA ASP A 341 7.36 -23.20 -16.08
C ASP A 341 8.01 -22.56 -14.84
N SER A 342 7.59 -23.01 -13.65
CA SER A 342 8.05 -22.43 -12.39
C SER A 342 9.55 -22.58 -12.19
N ASP A 343 10.10 -23.75 -12.51
CA ASP A 343 11.52 -24.03 -12.30
C ASP A 343 12.37 -23.22 -13.29
N GLN A 344 11.89 -23.08 -14.52
CA GLN A 344 12.53 -22.24 -15.53
C GLN A 344 12.57 -20.76 -15.10
N ALA A 345 11.46 -20.21 -14.62
CA ALA A 345 11.40 -18.84 -14.13
C ALA A 345 12.32 -18.63 -12.91
N VAL A 346 12.31 -19.56 -11.96
CA VAL A 346 13.19 -19.51 -10.77
C VAL A 346 14.67 -19.61 -11.16
N GLN A 347 15.03 -20.46 -12.13
CA GLN A 347 16.41 -20.58 -12.61
C GLN A 347 16.88 -19.29 -13.29
N ALA A 348 16.08 -18.72 -14.19
CA ALA A 348 16.40 -17.45 -14.85
C ALA A 348 16.56 -16.31 -13.84
N ALA A 349 15.62 -16.23 -12.89
CA ALA A 349 15.65 -15.23 -11.82
C ALA A 349 16.84 -15.40 -10.88
N ARG A 350 17.18 -16.64 -10.50
CA ARG A 350 18.33 -16.94 -9.64
C ARG A 350 19.65 -16.54 -10.30
N ALA A 351 19.83 -16.90 -11.57
CA ALA A 351 21.03 -16.54 -12.33
C ALA A 351 21.19 -15.01 -12.42
N PHE A 352 20.09 -14.26 -12.52
CA PHE A 352 20.12 -12.80 -12.42
C PHE A 352 20.46 -12.33 -11.01
N ALA A 353 19.76 -12.84 -9.99
CA ALA A 353 19.90 -12.40 -8.61
C ALA A 353 21.32 -12.62 -8.08
N GLU A 354 21.92 -13.78 -8.30
CA GLU A 354 23.28 -14.10 -7.84
C GLU A 354 24.35 -13.17 -8.43
N ARG A 355 24.18 -12.71 -9.67
CA ARG A 355 25.09 -11.74 -10.30
C ARG A 355 24.96 -10.33 -9.72
N HIS A 356 23.81 -10.00 -9.14
CA HIS A 356 23.43 -8.63 -8.77
C HIS A 356 23.05 -8.47 -7.30
N ALA A 357 23.32 -9.49 -6.48
CA ALA A 357 23.07 -9.49 -5.03
C ALA A 357 24.06 -8.62 -4.25
N GLU A 358 25.16 -8.18 -4.88
CA GLU A 358 26.22 -7.36 -4.26
C GLU A 358 26.86 -8.04 -3.03
N GLY A 359 27.14 -9.34 -3.17
CA GLY A 359 27.74 -10.14 -2.09
C GLY A 359 26.77 -10.57 -0.99
N ALA A 360 25.49 -10.17 -1.05
CA ALA A 360 24.47 -10.66 -0.14
C ALA A 360 24.20 -12.15 -0.37
N GLU A 361 24.14 -12.91 0.72
CA GLU A 361 23.59 -14.27 0.73
C GLU A 361 22.08 -14.19 0.47
N LEU A 362 21.54 -15.04 -0.41
CA LEU A 362 20.15 -15.01 -0.85
C LEU A 362 19.44 -16.35 -0.66
N VAL A 363 18.21 -16.30 -0.15
CA VAL A 363 17.27 -17.43 -0.12
C VAL A 363 16.04 -17.12 -0.98
N LEU A 364 15.50 -18.12 -1.68
CA LEU A 364 14.23 -17.99 -2.40
C LEU A 364 13.10 -17.83 -1.38
N ASP A 365 12.29 -16.78 -1.51
CA ASP A 365 11.24 -16.43 -0.54
C ASP A 365 9.84 -16.73 -1.10
N SER A 366 9.56 -16.22 -2.30
CA SER A 366 8.23 -16.32 -2.87
C SER A 366 8.23 -16.23 -4.40
N VAL A 367 7.17 -16.77 -4.99
CA VAL A 367 6.85 -16.60 -6.41
C VAL A 367 5.41 -16.11 -6.52
N HIS A 368 5.15 -15.14 -7.39
CA HIS A 368 3.80 -14.69 -7.70
C HIS A 368 3.68 -14.36 -9.19
N ASP A 369 2.45 -14.37 -9.68
CA ASP A 369 2.13 -14.09 -11.07
C ASP A 369 1.50 -12.71 -11.20
N LEU A 370 1.87 -11.98 -12.25
CA LEU A 370 1.05 -10.90 -12.78
C LEU A 370 -0.01 -11.54 -13.67
N MET A 371 -1.25 -11.53 -13.18
CA MET A 371 -2.39 -12.07 -13.89
C MET A 371 -3.11 -10.96 -14.64
N GLU A 372 -3.71 -11.30 -15.79
CA GLU A 372 -4.56 -10.43 -16.59
C GLU A 372 -5.83 -11.16 -17.00
N ASN A 373 -6.95 -10.43 -17.04
CA ASN A 373 -8.17 -10.86 -17.70
C ASN A 373 -8.93 -9.65 -18.28
N SER A 374 -9.97 -9.90 -19.07
CA SER A 374 -10.74 -8.88 -19.75
C SER A 374 -12.14 -9.34 -20.14
N GLY A 375 -13.06 -8.41 -20.37
CA GLY A 375 -14.38 -8.71 -20.91
C GLY A 375 -15.18 -7.46 -21.30
N THR A 376 -16.31 -7.65 -21.95
CA THR A 376 -17.25 -6.58 -22.30
C THR A 376 -18.06 -6.14 -21.09
N LYS A 377 -18.48 -4.87 -21.07
CA LYS A 377 -19.31 -4.29 -20.00
C LYS A 377 -20.59 -5.08 -19.72
N ASP A 378 -21.23 -5.59 -20.76
CA ASP A 378 -22.48 -6.35 -20.68
C ASP A 378 -22.29 -7.82 -20.30
N GLY A 379 -21.04 -8.28 -20.16
CA GLY A 379 -20.70 -9.66 -19.85
C GLY A 379 -20.96 -10.65 -20.99
N SER A 380 -21.25 -10.19 -22.20
CA SER A 380 -21.43 -11.04 -23.38
C SER A 380 -20.14 -11.75 -23.80
N GLU A 381 -18.99 -11.11 -23.55
CA GLU A 381 -17.66 -11.69 -23.72
C GLU A 381 -16.88 -11.58 -22.42
N LEU A 382 -16.38 -12.71 -21.94
CA LEU A 382 -15.47 -12.80 -20.80
C LEU A 382 -14.35 -13.76 -21.17
N HIS A 383 -13.11 -13.28 -21.11
CA HIS A 383 -11.94 -14.11 -21.35
C HIS A 383 -11.53 -14.90 -20.10
N GLU A 384 -10.60 -15.82 -20.30
CA GLU A 384 -9.99 -16.59 -19.22
C GLU A 384 -8.79 -15.85 -18.61
N PRO A 385 -8.62 -15.90 -17.28
CA PRO A 385 -7.41 -15.44 -16.60
C PRO A 385 -6.13 -16.04 -17.18
N ARG A 386 -5.12 -15.20 -17.41
CA ARG A 386 -3.79 -15.62 -17.88
C ARG A 386 -2.67 -14.97 -17.08
N SER A 387 -1.59 -15.71 -16.86
CA SER A 387 -0.34 -15.17 -16.33
C SER A 387 0.45 -14.53 -17.46
N ILE A 388 0.82 -13.26 -17.32
CA ILE A 388 1.62 -12.55 -18.34
C ILE A 388 3.09 -12.37 -17.92
N GLU A 389 3.37 -12.40 -16.62
CA GLU A 389 4.72 -12.33 -16.05
C GLU A 389 4.80 -13.17 -14.77
N THR A 390 5.98 -13.71 -14.46
CA THR A 390 6.29 -14.40 -13.20
C THR A 390 7.31 -13.59 -12.40
N HIS A 391 6.98 -13.27 -11.16
CA HIS A 391 7.84 -12.55 -10.23
C HIS A 391 8.45 -13.53 -9.24
N VAL A 392 9.77 -13.56 -9.14
CA VAL A 392 10.53 -14.40 -8.22
C VAL A 392 11.26 -13.51 -7.23
N THR A 393 10.99 -13.69 -5.93
CA THR A 393 11.59 -12.88 -4.87
C THR A 393 12.59 -13.69 -4.07
N PHE A 394 13.80 -13.15 -3.95
CA PHE A 394 14.84 -13.63 -3.05
C PHE A 394 15.01 -12.67 -1.86
N ARG A 395 15.31 -13.22 -0.70
CA ARG A 395 15.60 -12.48 0.53
C ARG A 395 17.06 -12.58 0.89
N GLN A 396 17.63 -11.45 1.26
CA GLN A 396 18.92 -11.38 1.90
C GLN A 396 18.89 -12.12 3.22
N THR A 397 19.94 -12.88 3.49
CA THR A 397 20.18 -13.52 4.78
C THR A 397 21.47 -12.99 5.41
N PHE A 398 21.53 -13.07 6.73
CA PHE A 398 22.76 -12.91 7.50
C PHE A 398 22.95 -14.19 8.32
N ASP A 399 24.01 -14.92 8.04
CA ASP A 399 24.29 -16.24 8.64
C ASP A 399 23.08 -17.20 8.51
N GLY A 400 22.48 -17.26 7.31
CA GLY A 400 21.29 -18.07 7.03
C GLY A 400 19.96 -17.55 7.60
N VAL A 401 19.96 -16.43 8.33
CA VAL A 401 18.75 -15.83 8.91
C VAL A 401 18.20 -14.76 7.98
N PRO A 402 16.96 -14.87 7.48
CA PRO A 402 16.42 -13.96 6.47
C PRO A 402 16.06 -12.60 7.03
N VAL A 403 16.17 -11.57 6.18
CA VAL A 403 15.52 -10.28 6.39
C VAL A 403 14.02 -10.45 6.26
N ILE A 404 13.28 -9.94 7.25
CA ILE A 404 11.82 -10.04 7.30
C ILE A 404 11.11 -8.73 6.95
N THR A 405 11.79 -7.58 6.93
CA THR A 405 11.18 -6.31 6.49
C THR A 405 10.63 -6.42 5.06
N PRO A 406 9.33 -6.18 4.79
CA PRO A 406 8.69 -6.50 3.51
C PRO A 406 9.42 -6.05 2.24
N ASP A 407 9.98 -4.83 2.18
CA ASP A 407 10.63 -4.27 0.99
C ASP A 407 12.16 -4.06 1.12
N ARG A 408 12.78 -4.55 2.19
CA ARG A 408 14.23 -4.47 2.41
C ARG A 408 14.89 -5.83 2.26
N GLY A 409 16.17 -5.79 1.85
CA GLY A 409 16.93 -7.01 1.65
C GLY A 409 16.28 -7.93 0.62
N VAL A 410 15.70 -7.37 -0.46
CA VAL A 410 15.07 -8.17 -1.51
C VAL A 410 15.82 -8.07 -2.82
N VAL A 411 15.82 -9.16 -3.58
CA VAL A 411 15.99 -9.14 -5.03
C VAL A 411 14.74 -9.75 -5.63
N ARG A 412 13.85 -8.92 -6.18
CA ARG A 412 12.65 -9.38 -6.90
C ARG A 412 12.89 -9.25 -8.39
N VAL A 413 12.84 -10.37 -9.10
CA VAL A 413 13.12 -10.46 -10.53
C VAL A 413 11.81 -10.78 -11.25
N VAL A 414 11.53 -10.05 -12.32
CA VAL A 414 10.37 -10.27 -13.19
C VAL A 414 10.82 -10.96 -14.46
N VAL A 415 10.22 -12.11 -14.74
CA VAL A 415 10.49 -12.96 -15.89
C VAL A 415 9.23 -13.02 -16.74
N ASP A 416 9.33 -12.71 -18.03
CA ASP A 416 8.21 -12.86 -18.95
C ASP A 416 7.99 -14.34 -19.35
N ASN A 417 6.93 -14.60 -20.12
CA ASN A 417 6.59 -15.96 -20.54
C ASN A 417 7.59 -16.59 -21.53
N ASP A 418 8.54 -15.82 -22.08
CA ASP A 418 9.63 -16.32 -22.92
C ASP A 418 10.87 -16.72 -22.10
N GLY A 419 10.88 -16.44 -20.79
CA GLY A 419 12.02 -16.69 -19.91
C GLY A 419 13.02 -15.53 -19.87
N THR A 420 12.63 -14.36 -20.38
CA THR A 420 13.47 -13.16 -20.37
C THR A 420 13.29 -12.40 -19.06
N VAL A 421 14.40 -12.00 -18.43
CA VAL A 421 14.35 -11.08 -17.29
C VAL A 421 14.10 -9.68 -17.81
N VAL A 422 12.95 -9.11 -17.47
CA VAL A 422 12.48 -7.83 -18.01
C VAL A 422 12.58 -6.70 -16.99
N GLN A 423 12.50 -7.01 -15.69
CA GLN A 423 12.61 -6.03 -14.61
C GLN A 423 13.22 -6.64 -13.36
N ALA A 424 13.78 -5.80 -12.49
CA ALA A 424 14.17 -6.19 -11.14
C ALA A 424 14.05 -5.05 -10.12
N GLN A 425 13.77 -5.44 -8.87
CA GLN A 425 13.93 -4.61 -7.67
C GLN A 425 15.07 -5.17 -6.83
N ILE A 426 15.98 -4.30 -6.39
CA ILE A 426 17.16 -4.70 -5.61
C ILE A 426 17.29 -3.77 -4.41
N SER A 427 17.21 -4.32 -3.20
CA SER A 427 17.37 -3.58 -1.94
C SER A 427 18.29 -4.27 -0.93
N THR A 428 19.10 -5.22 -1.38
CA THR A 428 20.20 -5.84 -0.61
C THR A 428 21.26 -4.82 -0.19
N ARG A 429 22.01 -5.15 0.87
CA ARG A 429 23.11 -4.33 1.42
C ARG A 429 24.26 -5.16 1.92
N GLU A 430 25.48 -4.72 1.67
CA GLU A 430 26.67 -5.36 2.22
C GLU A 430 26.69 -5.20 3.76
N ALA A 431 27.03 -6.28 4.46
CA ALA A 431 27.29 -6.25 5.90
C ALA A 431 28.73 -5.77 6.16
N THR A 432 28.90 -4.74 6.99
CA THR A 432 30.21 -4.16 7.34
C THR A 432 30.69 -4.57 8.72
N GLY A 433 29.83 -5.18 9.55
CA GLY A 433 30.19 -5.68 10.87
C GLY A 433 28.98 -6.14 11.68
N ALA A 434 29.21 -6.56 12.92
CA ALA A 434 28.17 -6.95 13.86
C ALA A 434 28.45 -6.38 15.27
N THR A 435 27.40 -6.00 15.99
CA THR A 435 27.46 -5.39 17.33
C THR A 435 26.34 -5.90 18.23
N ASN A 436 26.55 -5.82 19.55
CA ASN A 436 25.51 -6.07 20.56
C ASN A 436 24.91 -4.77 21.10
N THR A 437 25.45 -3.62 20.68
CA THR A 437 24.99 -2.29 21.10
C THR A 437 24.31 -1.60 19.92
N PRO A 438 23.04 -1.20 20.05
CA PRO A 438 22.31 -0.42 19.04
C PRO A 438 22.95 0.94 18.81
N SER A 439 22.94 1.44 17.57
CA SER A 439 23.42 2.80 17.26
C SER A 439 22.49 3.91 17.79
N THR A 440 21.23 3.60 18.08
CA THR A 440 20.22 4.57 18.54
C THR A 440 19.58 4.13 19.85
N SER A 441 19.76 4.91 20.91
CA SER A 441 18.89 4.86 22.09
C SER A 441 17.79 5.89 21.90
N VAL A 442 16.57 5.45 21.59
CA VAL A 442 15.42 6.35 21.58
C VAL A 442 14.98 6.54 23.03
N GLU A 443 15.40 7.63 23.66
CA GLU A 443 14.77 8.05 24.92
C GLU A 443 13.29 8.35 24.64
N PRO A 444 12.35 7.80 25.42
CA PRO A 444 10.94 8.11 25.25
C PRO A 444 10.72 9.62 25.47
N PRO A 445 9.80 10.27 24.72
CA PRO A 445 9.56 11.70 24.83
C PRO A 445 9.19 12.05 26.29
N PRO A 446 9.72 13.15 26.83
CA PRO A 446 9.45 13.52 28.21
C PRO A 446 7.95 13.70 28.41
N VAL A 447 7.40 12.94 29.37
CA VAL A 447 6.02 13.12 29.82
C VAL A 447 5.88 14.59 30.22
N ARG A 448 5.03 15.35 29.51
CA ARG A 448 4.65 16.69 29.93
C ARG A 448 3.93 16.57 31.27
N GLN A 449 4.68 16.71 32.36
CA GLN A 449 4.10 16.86 33.69
C GLN A 449 3.34 18.18 33.71
N GLY A 450 2.01 18.09 33.79
CA GLY A 450 1.16 19.22 34.12
C GLY A 450 1.64 19.86 35.43
N ARG A 451 1.74 21.19 35.42
CA ARG A 451 1.96 21.99 36.63
C ARG A 451 0.91 21.61 37.68
N GLN A 452 1.33 20.98 38.78
CA GLN A 452 0.74 21.25 40.09
C GLN A 452 1.66 20.81 41.25
N SER A 453 1.87 21.76 42.15
CA SER A 453 2.26 21.69 43.57
C SER A 453 3.54 20.96 44.00
N LYS A 454 4.44 21.77 44.59
CA LYS A 454 5.52 21.36 45.49
C LYS A 454 4.95 20.66 46.75
N SER A 455 5.30 19.39 46.98
CA SER A 455 5.68 18.89 48.31
C SER A 455 6.21 17.44 48.28
N ALA A 456 7.44 17.30 48.79
CA ALA A 456 7.99 16.22 49.63
C ALA A 456 8.00 14.73 49.18
N ARG A 457 9.25 14.25 48.98
CA ARG A 457 9.91 13.00 49.46
C ARG A 457 9.33 11.60 49.19
N SER A 458 10.30 10.72 48.85
CA SER A 458 10.28 9.26 48.66
C SER A 458 9.84 8.85 47.24
N GLY A 459 10.64 8.18 46.42
CA GLY A 459 11.58 7.11 46.72
C GLY A 459 11.00 5.80 46.19
N ARG A 460 11.04 5.58 44.86
CA ARG A 460 11.03 4.29 44.12
C ARG A 460 10.54 4.48 42.67
N GLY A 461 11.32 3.96 41.73
CA GLY A 461 10.79 3.45 40.46
C GLY A 461 10.75 4.42 39.28
N ALA A 462 11.89 4.97 38.86
CA ALA A 462 12.08 5.18 37.43
C ALA A 462 12.08 3.78 36.81
N ARG A 463 10.96 3.36 36.20
CA ARG A 463 10.89 2.15 35.40
C ARG A 463 11.87 2.35 34.24
N SER A 464 13.07 1.81 34.39
CA SER A 464 13.94 1.48 33.27
C SER A 464 13.07 0.81 32.22
N ALA A 465 13.15 1.27 30.98
CA ALA A 465 12.60 0.53 29.86
C ALA A 465 13.15 -0.90 29.98
N SER A 466 12.27 -1.85 30.26
CA SER A 466 12.65 -3.24 30.38
C SER A 466 13.29 -3.65 29.06
N ARG A 467 14.48 -4.25 29.11
CA ARG A 467 15.14 -4.85 27.95
C ARG A 467 14.12 -5.73 27.21
N PRO A 468 14.08 -5.71 25.86
CA PRO A 468 13.18 -6.59 25.10
C PRO A 468 13.32 -8.04 25.57
N SER A 469 12.22 -8.80 25.61
CA SER A 469 12.32 -10.24 25.88
C SER A 469 13.12 -10.90 24.75
N GLU A 470 14.03 -11.79 25.12
CA GLU A 470 14.77 -12.61 24.16
C GLU A 470 13.89 -13.78 23.63
N ASP A 471 12.75 -14.06 24.29
CA ASP A 471 11.71 -14.96 23.80
C ASP A 471 10.82 -14.23 22.76
N PRO A 472 10.80 -14.68 21.49
CA PRO A 472 9.97 -14.11 20.44
C PRO A 472 8.49 -14.01 20.78
N MET A 473 7.93 -15.02 21.44
CA MET A 473 6.49 -15.10 21.67
C MET A 473 6.06 -14.12 22.74
N GLU A 474 6.82 -14.02 23.83
CA GLU A 474 6.59 -13.00 24.87
C GLU A 474 6.77 -11.58 24.31
N ALA A 475 7.79 -11.38 23.46
CA ALA A 475 8.05 -10.08 22.83
C ALA A 475 6.90 -9.66 21.90
N LEU A 476 6.37 -10.61 21.11
CA LEU A 476 5.21 -10.40 20.25
C LEU A 476 3.94 -10.11 21.05
N GLU A 477 3.68 -10.84 22.14
CA GLU A 477 2.51 -10.57 23.00
C GLU A 477 2.58 -9.17 23.62
N ALA A 478 3.75 -8.75 24.11
CA ALA A 478 3.93 -7.40 24.63
C ALA A 478 3.77 -6.31 23.54
N ALA A 479 4.23 -6.58 22.31
CA ALA A 479 4.04 -5.69 21.17
C ALA A 479 2.56 -5.59 20.76
N GLU A 480 1.84 -6.70 20.75
CA GLU A 480 0.41 -6.75 20.46
C GLU A 480 -0.39 -5.94 21.50
N GLN A 481 -0.11 -6.10 22.80
CA GLN A 481 -0.80 -5.33 23.84
C GLN A 481 -0.60 -3.81 23.68
N ARG A 482 0.60 -3.38 23.26
CA ARG A 482 0.86 -1.96 22.94
C ARG A 482 0.06 -1.50 21.72
N LEU A 483 -0.02 -2.32 20.68
CA LEU A 483 -0.81 -2.04 19.49
C LEU A 483 -2.31 -1.89 19.82
N LEU A 484 -2.87 -2.82 20.59
CA LEU A 484 -4.28 -2.77 20.99
C LEU A 484 -4.59 -1.57 21.89
N ALA A 485 -3.68 -1.20 22.78
CA ALA A 485 -3.81 0.02 23.58
C ALA A 485 -3.82 1.29 22.72
N HIS A 486 -2.94 1.36 21.71
CA HIS A 486 -2.92 2.46 20.76
C HIS A 486 -4.22 2.54 19.95
N LEU A 487 -4.70 1.42 19.43
CA LEU A 487 -5.96 1.32 18.69
C LEU A 487 -7.16 1.79 19.52
N SER A 488 -7.25 1.33 20.76
CA SER A 488 -8.34 1.70 21.67
C SER A 488 -8.32 3.21 21.97
N ALA A 489 -7.13 3.81 22.10
CA ALA A 489 -6.99 5.26 22.27
C ALA A 489 -7.43 6.02 21.01
N THR A 490 -7.01 5.57 19.82
CA THR A 490 -7.37 6.19 18.53
C THR A 490 -8.88 6.13 18.26
N GLY A 491 -9.54 5.01 18.58
CA GLY A 491 -10.97 4.82 18.38
C GLY A 491 -11.87 5.53 19.41
N SER A 492 -11.32 5.95 20.54
CA SER A 492 -12.09 6.66 21.58
C SER A 492 -12.46 8.09 21.17
N ASP A 493 -13.61 8.56 21.64
CA ASP A 493 -14.10 9.92 21.40
C ASP A 493 -15.04 10.38 22.54
N GLY A 494 -15.68 11.55 22.40
CA GLY A 494 -16.60 12.08 23.41
C GLY A 494 -17.85 11.24 23.67
N ARG A 495 -18.08 10.18 22.87
CA ARG A 495 -19.23 9.26 22.98
C ARG A 495 -18.82 7.82 23.29
N ARG A 496 -17.59 7.40 22.97
CA ARG A 496 -17.06 6.05 23.19
C ARG A 496 -15.85 6.08 24.11
N ALA A 497 -15.92 5.44 25.27
CA ALA A 497 -14.78 5.32 26.16
C ALA A 497 -13.74 4.32 25.62
N ILE A 498 -12.47 4.50 25.99
CA ILE A 498 -11.36 3.59 25.59
C ILE A 498 -11.65 2.13 25.97
N ALA A 499 -12.26 1.89 27.14
CA ALA A 499 -12.61 0.55 27.61
C ALA A 499 -13.63 -0.11 26.68
N ASP A 500 -14.70 0.60 26.31
CA ASP A 500 -15.74 0.09 25.42
C ASP A 500 -15.18 -0.26 24.03
N VAL A 501 -14.29 0.56 23.48
CA VAL A 501 -13.62 0.27 22.20
C VAL A 501 -12.77 -0.99 22.32
N ARG A 502 -12.01 -1.12 23.41
CA ARG A 502 -11.13 -2.27 23.64
C ARG A 502 -11.91 -3.57 23.73
N ASP A 503 -13.03 -3.58 24.46
CA ASP A 503 -13.86 -4.76 24.66
C ASP A 503 -14.56 -5.23 23.36
N GLN A 504 -14.63 -4.36 22.34
CA GLN A 504 -15.17 -4.67 21.01
C GLN A 504 -14.10 -5.21 20.03
N LEU A 505 -12.81 -5.13 20.36
CA LEU A 505 -11.75 -5.65 19.50
C LEU A 505 -11.66 -7.17 19.63
N SER A 506 -12.24 -7.88 18.67
CA SER A 506 -11.99 -9.31 18.46
C SER A 506 -10.66 -9.48 17.70
N VAL A 507 -9.66 -10.10 18.32
CA VAL A 507 -8.30 -10.25 17.77
C VAL A 507 -7.97 -11.73 17.59
N ARG A 508 -7.39 -12.08 16.46
CA ARG A 508 -6.85 -13.42 16.18
C ARG A 508 -5.53 -13.35 15.43
N ASP A 509 -4.66 -14.32 15.69
CA ASP A 509 -3.46 -14.50 14.88
C ASP A 509 -3.85 -15.04 13.49
N VAL A 510 -3.23 -14.48 12.45
CA VAL A 510 -3.36 -15.04 11.10
C VAL A 510 -2.41 -16.23 11.01
N PRO A 511 -2.92 -17.45 10.69
CA PRO A 511 -2.09 -18.65 10.63
C PRO A 511 -0.89 -18.49 9.71
N ASP A 512 0.20 -19.18 10.06
CA ASP A 512 1.43 -19.24 9.27
C ASP A 512 2.07 -17.87 8.98
N THR A 513 1.80 -16.82 9.76
CA THR A 513 2.43 -15.50 9.53
C THR A 513 3.56 -15.15 10.49
N THR A 514 3.73 -15.93 11.56
CA THR A 514 4.84 -15.75 12.50
C THR A 514 6.17 -16.05 11.83
N ASP A 515 7.12 -15.12 11.95
CA ASP A 515 8.42 -15.20 11.30
C ASP A 515 9.45 -14.44 12.15
N ILE A 516 10.64 -15.03 12.29
CA ILE A 516 11.76 -14.43 13.02
C ILE A 516 12.91 -14.24 12.05
N GLY A 517 13.55 -13.07 12.14
CA GLY A 517 14.67 -12.75 11.30
C GLY A 517 15.17 -11.33 11.56
N TYR A 518 15.65 -10.68 10.52
CA TYR A 518 16.20 -9.33 10.62
C TYR A 518 15.22 -8.26 10.11
N GLU A 519 14.93 -7.27 10.94
CA GLU A 519 14.30 -6.02 10.50
C GLU A 519 15.40 -5.00 10.16
N ILE A 520 15.29 -4.35 9.00
CA ILE A 520 16.23 -3.32 8.55
C ILE A 520 15.64 -1.94 8.85
N ASP A 521 16.38 -1.15 9.63
CA ASP A 521 16.10 0.25 9.89
C ASP A 521 17.39 1.07 9.80
N GLY A 522 17.34 2.19 9.07
CA GLY A 522 18.53 2.98 8.79
C GLY A 522 19.66 2.14 8.19
N ASN A 523 20.82 2.11 8.85
CA ASN A 523 22.00 1.33 8.45
C ASN A 523 22.20 0.06 9.29
N GLU A 524 21.14 -0.41 9.96
CA GLU A 524 21.22 -1.58 10.85
C GLU A 524 20.19 -2.63 10.43
N ALA A 525 20.57 -3.90 10.55
CA ALA A 525 19.63 -5.01 10.59
C ALA A 525 19.62 -5.55 12.02
N TYR A 526 18.46 -5.51 12.68
CA TYR A 526 18.31 -5.97 14.05
C TYR A 526 17.41 -7.21 14.14
N PRO A 527 17.71 -8.16 15.05
CA PRO A 527 16.89 -9.34 15.28
C PRO A 527 15.49 -8.95 15.74
N ALA A 528 14.47 -9.49 15.08
CA ALA A 528 13.07 -9.21 15.35
C ALA A 528 12.17 -10.43 15.08
N ALA A 529 11.05 -10.44 15.77
CA ALA A 529 9.94 -11.33 15.48
C ALA A 529 8.78 -10.52 14.91
N ARG A 530 8.02 -11.10 14.00
CA ARG A 530 6.76 -10.53 13.54
C ARG A 530 5.68 -11.59 13.46
N LYS A 531 4.43 -11.16 13.60
CA LYS A 531 3.24 -11.95 13.23
C LYS A 531 2.16 -11.02 12.68
N LEU A 532 1.25 -11.54 11.89
CA LEU A 532 0.08 -10.79 11.44
C LEU A 532 -1.10 -11.13 12.34
N ILE A 533 -1.80 -10.10 12.81
CA ILE A 533 -3.07 -10.25 13.51
C ILE A 533 -4.21 -9.76 12.63
N GLU A 534 -5.39 -10.31 12.85
CA GLU A 534 -6.64 -9.86 12.26
C GLU A 534 -7.58 -9.37 13.36
N ILE A 535 -8.21 -8.22 13.12
CA ILE A 535 -9.10 -7.52 14.04
C ILE A 535 -10.48 -7.41 13.39
N GLY A 536 -11.51 -7.85 14.10
CA GLY A 536 -12.89 -7.87 13.66
C GLY A 536 -13.61 -9.17 14.02
N ALA A 537 -14.94 -9.15 13.98
CA ALA A 537 -15.74 -10.37 14.16
C ALA A 537 -15.48 -11.36 13.02
N GLU A 538 -15.59 -12.66 13.31
CA GLU A 538 -15.30 -13.73 12.35
C GLU A 538 -16.14 -13.63 11.06
N ASP A 539 -17.42 -13.27 11.20
CA ASP A 539 -18.37 -13.12 10.09
C ASP A 539 -18.44 -11.69 9.53
N SER A 540 -17.64 -10.75 10.06
CA SER A 540 -17.61 -9.39 9.53
C SER A 540 -16.94 -9.35 8.16
N MET A 541 -17.50 -8.56 7.23
CA MET A 541 -16.84 -8.26 5.97
C MET A 541 -15.77 -7.16 6.10
N PHE A 542 -15.71 -6.45 7.23
CA PHE A 542 -14.79 -5.34 7.50
C PHE A 542 -13.70 -5.77 8.49
N LYS A 543 -12.85 -6.70 8.06
CA LYS A 543 -11.71 -7.20 8.85
C LYS A 543 -10.49 -6.33 8.61
N THR A 544 -9.72 -6.08 9.66
CA THR A 544 -8.43 -5.36 9.58
C THR A 544 -7.29 -6.33 9.78
N ARG A 545 -6.23 -6.25 8.98
CA ARG A 545 -4.98 -6.98 9.26
C ARG A 545 -3.85 -6.02 9.61
N ARG A 546 -3.00 -6.42 10.57
CA ARG A 546 -1.88 -5.60 11.06
C ARG A 546 -0.67 -6.43 11.42
N TRP A 547 0.51 -5.92 11.07
CA TRP A 547 1.75 -6.47 11.59
C TRP A 547 1.93 -6.12 13.06
N VAL A 548 2.23 -7.13 13.86
CA VAL A 548 2.86 -6.99 15.17
C VAL A 548 4.34 -7.29 14.96
N VAL A 549 5.19 -6.30 15.20
CA VAL A 549 6.65 -6.44 15.09
C VAL A 549 7.27 -6.18 16.46
N ALA A 550 8.13 -7.09 16.90
CA ALA A 550 8.80 -7.03 18.18
C ALA A 550 10.32 -7.15 18.00
N PRO A 551 11.12 -6.12 18.36
CA PRO A 551 12.57 -6.27 18.40
C PRO A 551 12.97 -7.28 19.48
N LEU A 552 13.92 -8.16 19.16
CA LEU A 552 14.50 -9.14 20.10
C LEU A 552 15.84 -8.63 20.66
N ALA A 553 16.54 -7.81 19.89
CA ALA A 553 17.71 -7.06 20.33
C ALA A 553 17.70 -5.69 19.62
N ARG A 554 17.50 -4.60 20.36
CA ARG A 554 17.46 -3.22 19.82
C ARG A 554 17.71 -2.19 20.91
#